data_AF-A0A8C3XLL5-F1
#
_entry.id   AF-A0A8C3XLL5-F1
#
_cell.length_a   1.000
_cell.length_b   1.000
_cell.length_c   1.000
_cell.angle_alpha   90.00
_cell.angle_beta   90.00
_cell.angle_gamma   90.00
#
_symmetry.space_group_name_H-M   'P 1'
#
loop_
_entity.id
_entity.type
_entity.pdbx_description
1 polymer ?
#
loop_
_entity_poly.entity_id
_entity_poly.type
_entity_poly.pdbx_seq_one_letter_code
_entity_poly.pdbx_strand_id
1 'polypeptide(L)'
;MGRVSYYSDCVNYHLLVLNWPVTAESQQYISIISLSNLSLLGVLYLMEHEEEYLFTLPSAYARSILTIPWVELGGKVGINCAKTGYSATVTFHTKPFYGGKVHRY
;
A
#
# COMPACT_ATOMS: atom_id res chain seq x y z
N MET A 1 -20.93 -11.33 -0.71
CA MET A 1 -19.73 -10.51 -0.41
C MET A 1 -18.56 -11.15 -1.15
N GLY A 2 -18.11 -10.57 -2.27
CA GLY A 2 -17.07 -11.14 -3.12
C GLY A 2 -15.68 -10.69 -2.68
N ARG A 3 -14.73 -11.62 -2.54
CA ARG A 3 -13.30 -11.29 -2.38
C ARG A 3 -12.75 -10.99 -3.78
N VAL A 4 -12.00 -9.90 -3.93
CA VAL A 4 -11.29 -9.58 -5.17
C VAL A 4 -9.85 -10.05 -5.02
N SER A 5 -9.40 -10.92 -5.92
CA SER A 5 -8.01 -11.37 -5.97
C SER A 5 -7.40 -10.93 -7.29
N TYR A 6 -6.18 -10.44 -7.26
CA TYR A 6 -5.40 -10.13 -8.46
C TYR A 6 -4.28 -11.16 -8.61
N TYR A 7 -4.14 -11.70 -9.81
CA TYR A 7 -3.14 -12.70 -10.15
C TYR A 7 -2.45 -12.29 -11.45
N SER A 8 -1.13 -12.34 -11.46
CA SER A 8 -0.31 -12.02 -12.63
C SER A 8 0.83 -13.01 -12.75
N ASP A 9 0.95 -13.59 -13.95
CA ASP A 9 1.99 -14.54 -14.30
C ASP A 9 2.98 -13.94 -15.27
N CYS A 10 4.25 -14.17 -14.99
CA CYS A 10 5.37 -13.90 -15.88
C CYS A 10 6.29 -15.13 -15.88
N VAL A 11 7.10 -15.28 -16.93
CA VAL A 11 7.98 -16.46 -17.12
C VAL A 11 8.83 -16.78 -15.90
N ASN A 12 9.23 -15.75 -15.12
CA ASN A 12 10.15 -15.89 -14.00
C ASN A 12 9.49 -15.67 -12.62
N TYR A 13 8.24 -15.20 -12.56
CA TYR A 13 7.58 -14.94 -11.28
C TYR A 13 6.04 -15.04 -11.36
N HIS A 14 5.43 -15.42 -10.24
CA HIS A 14 3.98 -15.36 -10.04
C HIS A 14 3.65 -14.36 -8.93
N LEU A 15 2.71 -13.46 -9.20
CA LEU A 15 2.25 -12.47 -8.23
C LEU A 15 0.78 -12.76 -7.88
N LEU A 16 0.52 -13.02 -6.60
CA LEU A 16 -0.82 -13.14 -6.05
C LEU A 16 -1.05 -12.03 -5.03
N VAL A 17 -2.11 -11.25 -5.24
CA VAL A 17 -2.54 -10.20 -4.30
C VAL A 17 -3.96 -10.52 -3.85
N LEU A 18 -4.14 -10.70 -2.54
CA LEU A 18 -5.43 -11.05 -1.94
C LEU A 18 -6.03 -9.83 -1.24
N ASN A 19 -7.21 -9.39 -1.68
CA ASN A 19 -7.95 -8.32 -1.02
C ASN A 19 -8.75 -8.83 0.18
N TRP A 20 -8.44 -8.27 1.34
CA TRP A 20 -9.25 -8.44 2.55
C TRP A 20 -10.27 -7.29 2.65
N PRO A 21 -11.56 -7.55 2.94
CA PRO A 21 -12.55 -6.50 3.07
C PRO A 21 -12.11 -5.44 4.09
N VAL A 22 -12.00 -4.20 3.61
CA VAL A 22 -11.70 -3.02 4.42
C VAL A 22 -12.95 -2.58 5.17
N THR A 23 -12.82 -2.34 6.47
CA THR A 23 -13.74 -1.47 7.19
C THR A 23 -13.23 -0.05 7.00
N ALA A 24 -13.89 0.75 6.16
CA ALA A 24 -13.55 2.16 6.00
C ALA A 24 -14.04 2.90 7.25
N GLU A 25 -13.15 3.16 8.21
CA GLU A 25 -13.44 4.09 9.28
C GLU A 25 -13.20 5.51 8.76
N SER A 26 -14.30 6.22 8.47
CA SER A 26 -14.27 7.62 8.10
C SER A 26 -14.05 8.48 9.34
N GLN A 27 -12.83 8.96 9.58
CA GLN A 27 -12.63 10.08 10.49
C GLN A 27 -12.97 11.38 9.76
N GLN A 28 -14.14 11.95 10.06
CA GLN A 28 -14.50 13.29 9.59
C GLN A 28 -13.71 14.35 10.37
N TYR A 29 -12.61 14.82 9.78
CA TYR A 29 -12.08 16.16 10.06
C TYR A 29 -11.86 16.85 8.71
N ILE A 30 -12.78 17.77 8.39
CA ILE A 30 -12.75 18.81 7.34
C ILE A 30 -12.00 18.41 6.04
N SER A 31 -12.78 18.15 4.98
CA SER A 31 -12.39 18.01 3.55
C SER A 31 -11.53 16.81 3.10
N ILE A 32 -11.36 15.77 3.93
CA ILE A 32 -10.62 14.56 3.55
C ILE A 32 -11.46 13.31 3.88
N ILE A 33 -11.80 12.50 2.89
CA ILE A 33 -12.13 11.09 3.14
C ILE A 33 -10.78 10.39 3.28
N SER A 34 -10.33 10.16 4.51
CA SER A 34 -9.26 9.19 4.75
C SER A 34 -9.87 7.81 4.51
N LEU A 35 -9.48 7.14 3.43
CA LEU A 35 -9.72 5.71 3.30
C LEU A 35 -8.71 5.01 4.21
N SER A 36 -9.20 4.53 5.35
CA SER A 36 -8.40 3.83 6.34
C SER A 36 -7.86 2.49 5.79
N ASN A 37 -6.54 2.32 5.89
CA ASN A 37 -5.78 1.07 5.91
C ASN A 37 -6.35 -0.11 5.09
N LEU A 38 -6.10 -0.07 3.79
CA LEU A 38 -6.19 -1.26 2.95
C LEU A 38 -5.03 -2.22 3.31
N SER A 39 -5.25 -3.08 4.31
CA SER A 39 -4.32 -4.16 4.68
C SER A 39 -4.38 -5.30 3.67
N LEU A 40 -3.95 -5.01 2.44
CA LEU A 40 -3.74 -5.99 1.38
C LEU A 40 -2.45 -6.76 1.64
N LEU A 41 -2.51 -8.08 1.45
CA LEU A 41 -1.34 -8.96 1.46
C LEU A 41 -1.00 -9.36 0.02
N GLY A 42 0.27 -9.23 -0.32
CA GLY A 42 0.88 -9.68 -1.56
C GLY A 42 1.83 -10.84 -1.29
N VAL A 43 1.78 -11.82 -2.18
CA VAL A 43 2.70 -12.96 -2.24
C VAL A 43 3.36 -12.95 -3.62
N LEU A 44 4.68 -12.88 -3.65
CA LEU A 44 5.48 -12.97 -4.87
C LEU A 44 6.29 -14.26 -4.84
N TYR A 45 6.05 -15.12 -5.81
CA TYR A 45 6.82 -16.33 -6.04
C TYR A 45 7.87 -16.08 -7.10
N LEU A 46 9.15 -16.16 -6.74
CA LEU A 46 10.27 -16.10 -7.65
C LEU A 46 10.68 -17.53 -8.03
N MET A 47 10.32 -17.94 -9.25
CA MET A 47 10.41 -19.34 -9.68
C MET A 47 11.85 -19.82 -9.82
N GLU A 48 12.75 -18.95 -10.28
CA GLU A 48 14.17 -19.26 -10.51
C GLU A 48 14.90 -19.73 -9.24
N HIS A 49 14.46 -19.25 -8.06
CA HIS A 49 15.09 -19.57 -6.78
C HIS A 49 14.15 -20.35 -5.84
N GLU A 50 12.95 -20.69 -6.33
CA GLU A 50 11.86 -21.25 -5.54
C GLU A 50 11.65 -20.47 -4.22
N GLU A 51 11.61 -19.15 -4.32
CA GLU A 51 11.45 -18.24 -3.18
C GLU A 51 10.03 -17.66 -3.14
N GLU A 52 9.48 -17.57 -1.93
CA GLU A 52 8.21 -16.91 -1.66
C GLU A 52 8.47 -15.65 -0.83
N TYR A 53 7.97 -14.51 -1.31
CA TYR A 53 8.08 -13.22 -0.65
C TYR A 53 6.71 -12.71 -0.21
N LEU A 54 6.57 -12.46 1.09
CA LEU A 54 5.38 -11.89 1.71
C LEU A 54 5.55 -10.40 1.95
N PHE A 55 4.55 -9.62 1.56
CA PHE A 55 4.55 -8.17 1.78
C PHE A 55 3.13 -7.62 1.95
N THR A 56 3.01 -6.48 2.61
CA THR A 56 1.76 -5.70 2.64
C THR A 56 1.76 -4.66 1.54
N LEU A 57 0.60 -4.22 1.04
CA LEU A 57 0.58 -3.05 0.15
C LEU A 57 0.67 -1.74 0.96
N PRO A 58 1.23 -0.67 0.37
CA PRO A 58 1.22 0.64 0.99
C PRO A 58 -0.20 1.18 1.11
N SER A 59 -0.42 2.05 2.08
CA SER A 59 -1.69 2.76 2.24
C SER A 59 -1.89 3.73 1.08
N ALA A 60 -3.11 3.80 0.56
CA ALA A 60 -3.47 4.75 -0.50
C ALA A 60 -4.29 5.91 0.08
N TYR A 61 -3.85 7.14 -0.18
CA TYR A 61 -4.48 8.37 0.30
C TYR A 61 -5.04 9.14 -0.91
N ALA A 62 -6.36 9.25 -1.00
CA ALA A 62 -7.00 10.13 -1.98
C ALA A 62 -6.91 11.60 -1.51
N ARG A 63 -6.47 12.49 -2.41
CA ARG A 63 -6.33 13.92 -2.15
C ARG A 63 -7.27 14.73 -3.04
N SER A 64 -7.84 15.77 -2.44
CA SER A 64 -8.65 16.85 -3.03
C SER A 64 -10.03 16.46 -3.59
N ILE A 65 -11.06 17.15 -3.08
CA ILE A 65 -12.45 17.12 -3.58
C ILE A 65 -12.74 18.36 -4.47
N LEU A 66 -11.86 19.38 -4.44
CA LEU A 66 -12.09 20.67 -5.11
C LEU A 66 -11.24 20.87 -6.39
N THR A 67 -10.28 19.99 -6.66
CA THR A 67 -9.43 20.01 -7.86
C THR A 67 -9.40 18.62 -8.50
N ILE A 68 -8.59 18.43 -9.55
CA ILE A 68 -8.30 17.10 -10.10
C ILE A 68 -7.85 16.19 -8.94
N PRO A 69 -8.56 15.08 -8.65
CA PRO A 69 -8.19 14.19 -7.56
C PRO A 69 -6.93 13.41 -7.91
N TRP A 70 -6.07 13.16 -6.93
CA TRP A 70 -4.90 12.29 -7.09
C TRP A 70 -4.75 11.34 -5.91
N VAL A 71 -4.03 10.24 -6.12
CA VAL A 71 -3.72 9.24 -5.09
C VAL A 71 -2.25 9.34 -4.71
N GLU A 72 -1.97 9.39 -3.42
CA GLU A 72 -0.62 9.26 -2.86
C GLU A 72 -0.50 7.92 -2.15
N LEU A 73 0.57 7.18 -2.41
CA LEU A 73 0.90 5.98 -1.62
C LEU A 73 1.77 6.39 -0.43
N GLY A 74 1.52 5.79 0.73
CA GLY A 74 2.24 6.08 1.95
C GLY A 74 2.41 4.89 2.88
N GLY A 75 3.35 5.02 3.80
CA GLY A 75 3.63 4.02 4.82
C GLY A 75 4.87 3.18 4.53
N LYS A 76 5.20 2.30 5.47
CA LYS A 76 6.37 1.42 5.41
C LYS A 76 5.90 0.00 5.10
N VAL A 77 6.47 -0.59 4.05
CA VAL A 77 6.20 -1.96 3.62
C VAL A 77 7.44 -2.80 3.84
N GLY A 78 7.27 -3.94 4.51
CA GLY A 78 8.29 -5.00 4.58
C GLY A 78 8.03 -6.06 3.52
N ILE A 79 9.09 -6.56 2.89
CA ILE A 79 9.08 -7.67 1.95
C ILE A 79 10.01 -8.74 2.53
N ASN A 80 9.51 -9.93 2.81
CA ASN A 80 10.27 -10.96 3.52
C ASN A 80 10.15 -12.32 2.84
N CYS A 81 11.28 -13.02 2.69
CA CYS A 81 11.32 -14.42 2.29
C CYS A 81 11.62 -15.31 3.51
N ALA A 82 10.71 -16.22 3.85
CA ALA A 82 10.90 -17.13 4.98
C ALA A 82 11.96 -18.20 4.71
N LYS A 83 12.15 -18.60 3.44
CA LYS A 83 13.08 -19.66 3.03
C LYS A 83 14.54 -19.25 3.23
N THR A 84 14.91 -18.07 2.72
CA THR A 84 16.30 -17.59 2.73
C THR A 84 16.56 -16.53 3.81
N GLY A 85 15.51 -16.00 4.44
CA GLY A 85 15.62 -14.93 5.42
C GLY A 85 15.87 -13.55 4.80
N TYR A 86 15.84 -13.44 3.47
CA TYR A 86 15.97 -12.14 2.79
C TYR A 86 14.82 -11.22 3.16
N SER A 87 15.18 -9.98 3.47
CA SER A 87 14.23 -8.96 3.86
C SER A 87 14.62 -7.63 3.24
N ALA A 88 13.61 -6.91 2.74
CA ALA A 88 13.73 -5.56 2.26
C ALA A 88 12.62 -4.70 2.86
N THR A 89 12.88 -3.41 2.99
CA THR A 89 11.91 -2.43 3.48
C THR A 89 11.81 -1.30 2.47
N VAL A 90 10.58 -0.96 2.10
CA VAL A 90 10.27 0.18 1.22
C VAL A 90 9.42 1.19 1.99
N THR A 91 9.84 2.45 1.98
CA THR A 91 9.09 3.55 2.61
C THR A 91 8.48 4.43 1.52
N PHE A 92 7.15 4.53 1.52
CA PHE A 92 6.40 5.42 0.65
C PHE A 92 6.14 6.73 1.39
N HIS A 93 6.70 7.82 0.88
CA HIS A 93 6.52 9.15 1.46
C HIS A 93 5.31 9.85 0.85
N THR A 94 4.42 10.34 1.69
CA THR A 94 3.34 11.26 1.29
C THR A 94 3.79 12.69 1.51
N LYS A 95 3.22 13.62 0.73
CA LYS A 95 3.42 15.03 1.02
C LYS A 95 2.78 15.35 2.39
N PRO A 96 3.46 16.09 3.28
CA PRO A 96 2.84 16.54 4.51
C PRO A 96 1.57 17.34 4.17
N PHE A 97 0.51 17.10 4.94
CA PHE A 97 -0.81 17.72 4.73
C PHE A 97 -0.76 19.26 4.73
N TYR A 98 0.23 19.82 5.41
CA TYR A 98 0.46 21.25 5.51
C TYR A 98 1.84 21.58 4.96
N GLY A 99 1.88 22.40 3.90
CA GLY A 99 3.11 23.04 3.44
C GLY A 99 3.70 23.88 4.58
N GLY A 100 4.84 23.45 5.09
CA GLY A 100 5.56 24.18 6.12
C GLY A 100 6.08 25.52 5.60
N LYS A 101 5.58 26.61 6.18
CA LYS A 101 6.36 27.62 6.93
C LYS A 101 5.36 28.46 7.73
N VAL A 102 5.26 28.20 9.03
CA VAL A 102 4.76 29.23 9.95
C VAL A 102 5.86 30.27 10.03
N HIS A 103 5.73 31.37 9.27
CA HIS A 103 6.46 32.59 9.57
C HIS A 103 6.05 33.01 10.99
N ARG A 104 6.94 32.79 11.97
CA ARG A 104 6.90 33.50 13.24
C ARG A 104 7.74 34.75 13.05
N TYR A 105 7.11 35.91 13.14
CA TYR A 105 7.75 37.17 13.51
C TYR A 105 7.53 37.35 15.00
#